data_AF-A0A2V5QGF8-F1
#
_entry.id   AF-A0A2V5QGF8-F1
#
_cell.length_a   1.000
_cell.length_b   1.000
_cell.length_c   1.000
_cell.angle_alpha   90.00
_cell.angle_beta   90.00
_cell.angle_gamma   90.00
#
_symmetry.space_group_name_H-M   'P 1'
#
loop_
_entity.id
_entity.type
_entity.pdbx_description
1 polymer ?
#
loop_
_entity_poly.entity_id
_entity_poly.type
_entity_poly.pdbx_seq_one_letter_code
_entity_poly.pdbx_strand_id
1 'polypeptide(L)'
;MLKYPRLLLTPSSVAICAIALSLCSCATVTKPSSQVRVQQLKDAHLAFIDHHTCVEGTPATWDRASFDSEVAKITQQFTDAEAAESKAVPARKEFIKNSAKLFQRDATLVRKQHCLSPSFAANKKKQLQQNYDLFLQQQTSH
;
A
#
# COMPACT_ATOMS: atom_id res chain seq x y z
N MET A 1 72.44 6.20 -31.34
CA MET A 1 72.62 6.78 -30.00
C MET A 1 71.26 6.78 -29.30
N LEU A 2 71.13 6.03 -28.20
CA LEU A 2 69.92 6.00 -27.37
C LEU A 2 69.71 7.36 -26.69
N LYS A 3 68.46 7.87 -26.70
CA LYS A 3 67.91 8.75 -25.67
C LYS A 3 66.39 8.86 -25.84
N TYR A 4 65.66 8.12 -25.01
CA TYR A 4 64.35 8.53 -24.46
C TYR A 4 64.58 8.77 -22.95
N PRO A 5 63.66 9.36 -22.16
CA PRO A 5 62.27 9.74 -22.46
C PRO A 5 61.93 11.17 -21.96
N ARG A 6 60.69 11.65 -22.12
CA ARG A 6 59.85 12.17 -21.01
C ARG A 6 58.40 12.33 -21.49
N LEU A 7 57.54 11.52 -20.89
CA LEU A 7 56.08 11.67 -20.79
C LEU A 7 55.73 12.89 -19.94
N LEU A 8 54.75 13.67 -20.38
CA LEU A 8 53.81 14.51 -19.60
C LEU A 8 52.57 14.67 -20.51
N LEU A 9 51.42 13.99 -20.31
CA LEU A 9 50.29 14.35 -19.41
C LEU A 9 49.93 15.85 -19.54
N THR A 10 48.75 16.36 -19.93
CA THR A 10 47.37 15.87 -20.18
C THR A 10 46.61 16.92 -21.08
N PRO A 11 45.26 17.01 -21.20
CA PRO A 11 44.58 16.98 -22.50
C PRO A 11 43.78 18.25 -22.79
N SER A 12 43.24 18.40 -24.00
CA SER A 12 42.00 19.16 -24.22
C SER A 12 41.37 18.78 -25.56
N SER A 13 40.05 18.63 -25.50
CA SER A 13 39.09 18.75 -26.60
C SER A 13 38.57 17.45 -27.24
N VAL A 14 37.47 16.99 -26.64
CA VAL A 14 36.17 16.64 -27.27
C VAL A 14 36.19 15.80 -28.55
N ALA A 15 35.75 14.54 -28.42
CA ALA A 15 35.06 13.82 -29.48
C ALA A 15 33.91 13.01 -28.86
N ILE A 16 32.69 13.56 -29.01
CA ILE A 16 31.41 12.93 -28.66
C ILE A 16 31.06 11.98 -29.81
N CYS A 17 30.74 10.71 -29.55
CA CYS A 17 29.88 9.94 -30.45
C CYS A 17 29.24 8.70 -29.82
N ALA A 18 27.90 8.74 -29.80
CA ALA A 18 26.95 7.63 -29.90
C ALA A 18 26.90 6.59 -28.77
N ILE A 19 26.11 6.89 -27.74
CA ILE A 19 25.44 5.87 -26.92
C ILE A 19 24.18 5.44 -27.69
N ALA A 20 24.24 4.31 -28.38
CA ALA A 20 23.05 3.60 -28.84
C ALA A 20 22.57 2.66 -27.73
N LEU A 21 21.93 3.22 -26.68
CA LEU A 21 21.13 2.41 -25.77
C LEU A 21 19.80 2.14 -26.46
N SER A 22 19.74 0.96 -27.07
CA SER A 22 18.51 0.31 -27.51
C SER A 22 17.42 0.50 -26.45
N LEU A 23 16.40 1.29 -26.77
CA LEU A 23 15.15 1.43 -26.04
C LEU A 23 14.38 0.10 -26.12
N CYS A 24 14.87 -0.94 -25.45
CA CYS A 24 14.00 -2.00 -24.97
C CYS A 24 13.34 -1.47 -23.70
N SER A 25 12.41 -0.54 -23.89
CA SER A 25 11.41 -0.20 -22.89
C SER A 25 10.52 -1.43 -22.71
N CYS A 26 10.99 -2.41 -21.94
CA CYS A 26 10.07 -3.16 -21.11
C CYS A 26 9.38 -2.09 -20.26
N ALA A 27 8.18 -1.68 -20.66
CA ALA A 27 7.30 -0.92 -19.81
C ALA A 27 7.07 -1.78 -18.57
N THR A 28 7.91 -1.59 -17.55
CA THR A 28 7.57 -1.99 -16.20
C THR A 28 6.29 -1.22 -15.93
N VAL A 29 5.14 -1.89 -16.01
CA VAL A 29 3.84 -1.32 -15.65
C VAL A 29 3.93 -1.03 -14.16
N THR A 30 4.51 0.12 -13.82
CA THR A 30 4.51 0.65 -12.47
C THR A 30 3.06 0.94 -12.17
N LYS A 31 2.45 0.14 -11.30
CA LYS A 31 1.10 0.40 -10.79
C LYS A 31 1.03 1.88 -10.39
N PRO A 32 -0.01 2.63 -10.81
CA PRO A 32 -0.21 3.99 -10.37
C PRO A 32 -0.09 4.07 -8.85
N SER A 33 0.60 5.09 -8.32
CA SER A 33 0.82 5.27 -6.88
C SER A 33 -0.49 5.19 -6.07
N SER A 34 -1.60 5.60 -6.66
CA SER A 34 -2.94 5.48 -6.10
C SER A 34 -3.44 4.04 -5.94
N GLN A 35 -3.15 3.14 -6.90
CA GLN A 35 -3.51 1.72 -6.76
C GLN A 35 -2.70 1.07 -5.64
N VAL A 36 -1.43 1.45 -5.50
CA VAL A 36 -0.59 1.00 -4.38
C VAL A 36 -1.18 1.44 -3.05
N ARG A 37 -1.64 2.70 -2.94
CA ARG A 37 -2.32 3.18 -1.72
C ARG A 37 -3.58 2.39 -1.39
N VAL A 38 -4.46 2.14 -2.35
CA VAL A 38 -5.68 1.36 -2.12
C VAL A 38 -5.36 -0.08 -1.70
N GLN A 39 -4.32 -0.68 -2.29
CA GLN A 39 -3.84 -2.00 -1.87
C GLN A 39 -3.30 -1.99 -0.43
N GLN A 40 -2.55 -0.95 -0.03
CA GLN A 40 -2.07 -0.82 1.35
C GLN A 40 -3.24 -0.70 2.35
N LEU A 41 -4.29 0.04 2.02
CA LEU A 41 -5.50 0.14 2.86
C LEU A 41 -6.21 -1.21 3.01
N LYS A 42 -6.32 -1.98 1.90
CA LYS A 42 -6.84 -3.34 1.92
C LYS A 42 -6.04 -4.21 2.89
N ASP A 43 -4.72 -4.22 2.74
CA ASP A 43 -3.83 -5.08 3.54
C ASP A 43 -3.90 -4.73 5.03
N ALA A 44 -3.92 -3.43 5.36
CA ALA A 44 -4.08 -2.95 6.73
C ALA A 44 -5.43 -3.38 7.35
N HIS A 45 -6.53 -3.26 6.60
CA HIS A 45 -7.85 -3.65 7.09
C HIS A 45 -7.96 -5.16 7.27
N LEU A 46 -7.41 -5.96 6.34
CA LEU A 46 -7.38 -7.42 6.47
C LEU A 46 -6.52 -7.87 7.67
N ALA A 47 -5.35 -7.26 7.85
CA ALA A 47 -4.46 -7.54 8.98
C ALA A 47 -5.13 -7.20 10.32
N PHE A 48 -5.89 -6.10 10.39
CA PHE A 48 -6.66 -5.75 11.58
C PHE A 48 -7.69 -6.83 11.93
N ILE A 49 -8.44 -7.35 10.96
CA ILE A 49 -9.40 -8.44 11.20
C ILE A 49 -8.69 -9.71 11.67
N ASP A 50 -7.54 -10.03 11.07
CA ASP A 50 -6.75 -11.21 11.43
C ASP A 50 -6.20 -11.12 12.87
N HIS A 51 -5.59 -9.98 13.21
CA HIS A 51 -5.03 -9.70 14.52
C HIS A 51 -6.07 -9.82 15.64
N HIS A 52 -7.30 -9.38 15.39
CA HIS A 52 -8.40 -9.43 16.36
C HIS A 52 -9.30 -10.66 16.20
N THR A 53 -8.85 -11.70 15.51
CA THR A 53 -9.56 -13.00 15.49
C THR A 53 -9.25 -13.79 16.75
N CYS A 54 -10.26 -14.34 17.41
CA CYS A 54 -10.08 -15.15 18.61
C CYS A 54 -9.24 -16.40 18.28
N VAL A 55 -8.24 -16.68 19.13
CA VAL A 55 -7.47 -17.92 19.08
C VAL A 55 -8.14 -18.95 20.01
N GLU A 56 -8.43 -20.13 19.50
CA GLU A 56 -9.03 -21.20 20.32
C GLU A 56 -8.12 -21.56 21.49
N GLY A 57 -8.71 -21.71 22.69
CA GLY A 57 -7.98 -22.12 23.89
C GLY A 57 -7.14 -21.03 24.57
N THR A 58 -7.11 -19.80 24.04
CA THR A 58 -6.36 -18.68 24.65
C THR A 58 -7.27 -17.48 24.90
N PRO A 59 -7.42 -17.03 26.16
CA PRO A 59 -8.11 -15.77 26.44
C PRO A 59 -7.37 -14.63 25.74
N ALA A 60 -8.07 -13.87 24.89
CA ALA A 60 -7.47 -12.69 24.26
C ALA A 60 -7.07 -11.70 25.37
N THR A 61 -5.77 -11.40 25.47
CA THR A 61 -5.29 -10.31 26.32
C THR A 61 -5.71 -8.99 25.70
N TRP A 62 -6.76 -8.38 26.23
CA TRP A 62 -7.28 -7.12 25.73
C TRP A 62 -6.47 -5.95 26.29
N ASP A 63 -5.59 -5.39 25.47
CA ASP A 63 -4.93 -4.11 25.74
C ASP A 63 -5.62 -2.98 24.97
N ARG A 64 -6.39 -2.18 25.71
CA ARG A 64 -7.11 -1.03 25.17
C ARG A 64 -6.18 0.02 24.57
N ALA A 65 -5.01 0.26 25.15
CA ALA A 65 -4.11 1.31 24.68
C ALA A 65 -3.47 0.92 23.34
N SER A 66 -3.02 -0.33 23.23
CA SER A 66 -2.51 -0.90 21.98
C SER A 66 -3.59 -0.92 20.89
N PHE A 67 -4.82 -1.34 21.24
CA PHE A 67 -5.96 -1.31 20.33
C PHE A 67 -6.27 0.11 19.83
N ASP A 68 -6.38 1.08 20.73
CA ASP A 68 -6.69 2.47 20.37
C ASP A 68 -5.59 3.08 19.48
N SER A 69 -4.32 2.72 19.72
CA SER A 69 -3.18 3.13 18.89
C SER A 69 -3.23 2.52 17.48
N GLU A 70 -3.53 1.23 17.36
CA GLU A 70 -3.68 0.55 16.07
C GLU A 70 -4.82 1.16 15.24
N VAL A 71 -5.98 1.37 15.86
CA VAL A 71 -7.13 2.01 15.20
C VAL A 71 -6.78 3.42 14.73
N ALA A 72 -6.12 4.23 15.56
CA ALA A 72 -5.69 5.57 15.18
C ALA A 72 -4.73 5.55 13.99
N LYS A 73 -3.74 4.65 13.99
CA LYS A 73 -2.78 4.49 12.90
C LYS A 73 -3.45 4.14 11.57
N ILE A 74 -4.34 3.15 11.56
CA ILE A 74 -5.04 2.75 10.33
C ILE A 74 -6.00 3.87 9.88
N THR A 75 -6.67 4.54 10.81
CA THR A 75 -7.51 5.71 10.50
C THR A 75 -6.70 6.81 9.82
N GLN A 76 -5.48 7.08 10.29
CA GLN A 76 -4.60 8.06 9.67
C GLN A 76 -4.23 7.64 8.24
N GLN A 77 -3.96 6.36 7.99
CA GLN A 77 -3.70 5.87 6.63
C GLN A 77 -4.87 6.15 5.67
N PHE A 78 -6.12 5.97 6.11
CA PHE A 78 -7.30 6.33 5.32
C PHE A 78 -7.37 7.84 5.05
N THR A 79 -7.14 8.67 6.07
CA THR A 79 -7.12 10.15 5.94
C THR A 79 -6.07 10.61 4.94
N ASP A 80 -4.84 10.09 5.06
CA ASP A 80 -3.73 10.44 4.18
C ASP A 80 -3.99 9.99 2.74
N ALA A 81 -4.55 8.78 2.56
CA ALA A 81 -4.93 8.28 1.26
C ALA A 81 -6.03 9.13 0.62
N GLU A 82 -7.07 9.51 1.37
CA GLU A 82 -8.14 10.38 0.89
C GLU A 82 -7.60 11.76 0.47
N ALA A 83 -6.72 12.35 1.28
CA ALA A 83 -6.11 13.66 1.00
C ALA A 83 -5.21 13.62 -0.24
N ALA A 84 -4.56 12.49 -0.49
CA ALA A 84 -3.66 12.30 -1.62
C ALA A 84 -4.37 11.93 -2.93
N GLU A 85 -5.69 11.72 -2.92
CA GLU A 85 -6.47 11.51 -4.14
C GLU A 85 -6.87 12.82 -4.81
N SER A 86 -6.70 12.85 -6.14
CA SER A 86 -7.10 14.00 -6.96
C SER A 86 -8.62 14.16 -6.96
N LYS A 87 -9.09 15.42 -6.94
CA LYS A 87 -10.50 15.76 -7.14
C LYS A 87 -11.06 15.25 -8.48
N ALA A 88 -10.19 14.99 -9.46
CA ALA A 88 -10.56 14.45 -10.77
C ALA A 88 -10.89 12.95 -10.76
N VAL A 89 -10.63 12.22 -9.66
CA VAL A 89 -10.95 10.79 -9.53
C VAL A 89 -11.97 10.56 -8.39
N PRO A 90 -13.20 11.08 -8.53
CA PRO A 90 -14.19 11.12 -7.44
C PRO A 90 -14.57 9.72 -6.94
N ALA A 91 -14.65 8.73 -7.84
CA ALA A 91 -14.98 7.35 -7.46
C ALA A 91 -13.96 6.73 -6.49
N ARG A 92 -12.66 7.02 -6.67
CA ARG A 92 -11.62 6.48 -5.78
C ARG A 92 -11.63 7.15 -4.42
N LYS A 93 -11.77 8.48 -4.41
CA LYS A 93 -11.91 9.22 -3.17
C LYS A 93 -13.11 8.73 -2.34
N GLU A 94 -14.25 8.54 -2.99
CA GLU A 94 -15.45 8.02 -2.33
C GLU A 94 -15.29 6.57 -1.86
N PHE A 95 -14.60 5.73 -2.63
CA PHE A 95 -14.28 4.37 -2.21
C PHE A 95 -13.41 4.34 -0.94
N ILE A 96 -12.36 5.16 -0.87
CA ILE A 96 -11.49 5.28 0.32
C ILE A 96 -12.31 5.73 1.52
N LYS A 97 -13.14 6.77 1.36
CA LYS A 97 -14.02 7.28 2.43
C LYS A 97 -15.00 6.22 2.95
N ASN A 98 -15.62 5.45 2.06
CA ASN A 98 -16.55 4.39 2.46
C ASN A 98 -15.85 3.20 3.11
N SER A 99 -14.64 2.89 2.65
CA SER A 99 -13.78 1.88 3.28
C SER A 99 -13.34 2.31 4.67
N ALA A 100 -13.00 3.59 4.88
CA ALA A 100 -12.68 4.15 6.19
C ALA A 100 -13.86 4.02 7.17
N LYS A 101 -15.09 4.34 6.72
CA LYS A 101 -16.31 4.14 7.53
C LYS A 101 -16.53 2.67 7.89
N LEU A 102 -16.27 1.76 6.95
CA LEU A 102 -16.38 0.32 7.20
C LEU A 102 -15.36 -0.13 8.25
N PHE A 103 -14.11 0.31 8.13
CA PHE A 103 -13.07 0.06 9.13
C PHE A 103 -13.48 0.55 10.52
N GLN A 104 -14.02 1.77 10.65
CA GLN A 104 -14.49 2.28 11.95
C GLN A 104 -15.59 1.43 12.58
N ARG A 105 -16.51 0.91 11.76
CA ARG A 105 -17.57 0.00 12.23
C ARG A 105 -16.98 -1.32 12.73
N ASP A 106 -16.01 -1.87 12.01
CA ASP A 106 -15.35 -3.11 12.39
C ASP A 106 -14.51 -2.92 13.66
N ALA A 107 -13.77 -1.82 13.76
CA ALA A 107 -13.06 -1.45 14.97
C ALA A 107 -14.01 -1.28 16.17
N THR A 108 -15.16 -0.65 15.98
CA THR A 108 -16.16 -0.52 17.05
C THR A 108 -16.70 -1.89 17.49
N LEU A 109 -16.90 -2.82 16.55
CA LEU A 109 -17.32 -4.19 16.86
C LEU A 109 -16.25 -4.93 17.67
N VAL A 110 -14.99 -4.89 17.22
CA VAL A 110 -13.85 -5.47 17.92
C VAL A 110 -13.71 -4.87 19.31
N ARG A 111 -13.83 -3.54 19.46
CA ARG A 111 -13.79 -2.88 20.77
C ARG A 111 -14.83 -3.42 21.75
N LYS A 112 -16.01 -3.80 21.24
CA LYS A 112 -17.11 -4.33 22.06
C LYS A 112 -16.92 -5.81 22.40
N GLN A 113 -16.40 -6.60 21.46
CA GLN A 113 -16.29 -8.06 21.57
C GLN A 113 -14.91 -8.54 22.03
N HIS A 114 -13.91 -7.65 21.98
CA HIS A 114 -12.48 -7.85 22.20
C HIS A 114 -11.79 -8.81 21.21
N CYS A 115 -12.53 -9.73 20.59
CA CYS A 115 -12.08 -10.51 19.45
C CYS A 115 -13.29 -10.94 18.59
N LEU A 116 -13.02 -11.37 17.36
CA LEU A 116 -13.99 -11.89 16.40
C LEU A 116 -13.90 -13.41 16.35
N SER A 117 -15.03 -14.12 16.24
CA SER A 117 -14.97 -15.57 16.03
C SER A 117 -14.26 -15.90 14.70
N PRO A 118 -13.53 -17.03 14.61
CA PRO A 118 -12.81 -17.41 13.39
C PRO A 118 -13.69 -17.44 12.13
N SER A 119 -14.92 -17.95 12.26
CA SER A 119 -15.88 -18.01 11.15
C SER A 119 -16.36 -16.63 10.70
N PHE A 120 -16.61 -15.72 11.65
CA PHE A 120 -16.98 -14.34 11.34
C PHE A 120 -15.82 -13.60 10.67
N ALA A 121 -14.61 -13.71 11.22
CA ALA A 121 -13.41 -13.09 10.68
C ALA A 121 -13.09 -13.58 9.27
N ALA A 122 -13.19 -14.90 9.01
CA ALA A 122 -12.98 -15.47 7.68
C ALA A 122 -13.97 -14.92 6.65
N ASN A 123 -15.26 -14.88 6.99
CA ASN A 123 -16.29 -14.31 6.12
C ASN A 123 -16.06 -12.81 5.87
N LYS A 124 -15.68 -12.07 6.91
CA LYS A 124 -15.40 -10.65 6.82
C LYS A 124 -14.19 -10.37 5.92
N LYS A 125 -13.09 -11.12 6.09
CA LYS A 125 -11.91 -11.02 5.21
C LYS A 125 -12.28 -11.29 3.76
N LYS A 126 -13.10 -12.30 3.48
CA LYS A 126 -13.58 -12.59 2.12
C LYS A 126 -14.37 -11.42 1.51
N GLN A 127 -15.28 -10.81 2.27
CA GLN A 127 -16.03 -9.64 1.83
C GLN A 127 -15.12 -8.43 1.55
N LEU A 128 -14.17 -8.15 2.46
CA LEU A 128 -13.21 -7.06 2.28
C LEU A 128 -12.36 -7.30 1.03
N GLN A 129 -11.77 -8.49 0.90
CA GLN A 129 -10.99 -8.92 -0.26
C GLN A 129 -11.77 -8.68 -1.57
N GLN A 130 -13.01 -9.18 -1.66
CA GLN A 130 -13.85 -9.01 -2.84
C GLN A 130 -14.12 -7.54 -3.17
N ASN A 131 -14.45 -6.72 -2.17
CA ASN A 131 -14.77 -5.30 -2.39
C ASN A 131 -13.55 -4.52 -2.91
N TYR A 132 -12.39 -4.70 -2.28
CA TYR A 132 -11.16 -4.03 -2.72
C TYR A 132 -10.67 -4.56 -4.07
N ASP A 133 -10.72 -5.87 -4.31
CA ASP A 133 -10.26 -6.47 -5.57
C ASP A 133 -11.15 -6.06 -6.75
N LEU A 134 -12.47 -6.05 -6.56
CA LEU A 134 -13.40 -5.56 -7.58
C LEU A 134 -13.09 -4.10 -7.94
N PHE A 135 -12.88 -3.25 -6.93
CA PHE A 135 -12.54 -1.86 -7.17
C PHE A 135 -11.19 -1.72 -7.90
N LEU A 136 -10.15 -2.43 -7.45
CA LEU A 136 -8.83 -2.38 -8.08
C LEU A 136 -8.86 -2.88 -9.53
N GLN A 137 -9.61 -3.93 -9.84
CA GLN A 137 -9.78 -4.46 -11.20
C GLN A 137 -10.46 -3.44 -12.13
N GLN A 138 -11.51 -2.76 -11.67
CA GLN A 138 -12.17 -1.69 -12.42
C GLN A 138 -11.22 -0.52 -12.73
N GLN A 139 -10.23 -0.26 -11.87
CA GLN A 139 -9.23 0.80 -12.07
C GLN A 139 -8.09 0.41 -13.01
N THR A 140 -7.98 -0.85 -13.42
CA THR A 140 -6.97 -1.35 -14.38
C THR A 140 -7.47 -1.51 -15.80
N SER A 141 -8.79 -1.40 -16.02
CA SER A 141 -9.44 -1.63 -17.32
C SER A 141 -9.70 -0.33 -18.11
N HIS A 142 -9.10 0.78 -17.69
CA HIS A 142 -9.23 2.11 -18.30
C HIS A 142 -7.87 2.66 -18.73
#